data_AF-A0A0B1SSV5-F1
#
_entry.id   AF-A0A0B1SSV5-F1
#
_cell.length_a   1.000
_cell.length_b   1.000
_cell.length_c   1.000
_cell.angle_alpha   90.00
_cell.angle_beta   90.00
_cell.angle_gamma   90.00
#
_symmetry.space_group_name_H-M   'P 1'
#
loop_
_entity.id
_entity.type
_entity.pdbx_description
1 polymer ?
#
loop_
_entity_poly.entity_id
_entity_poly.type
_entity_poly.pdbx_seq_one_letter_code
_entity_poly.pdbx_strand_id
1 'polypeptide(L)'
;MCGKFLYAPENTAHGTTCPDYRCRSIYDRNGMGVRVYPECLEPKKLIKKKFANICATARNERFNASRKTEFEEAVAKIFFSEKDVHKLKDFRKEVLFLVENCTAWLYIRLPEDHGRLKTLVMQLLHNFLEFQEEILHPRAGFATRVEELQAAVNELLASFRRCKRKQLSSSVE
;
A
#
# COMPACT_ATOMS: atom_id res chain seq x y z
N MET A 1 16.87 34.99 21.13
CA MET A 1 16.45 33.71 20.51
C MET A 1 14.93 33.71 20.37
N CYS A 2 14.37 33.25 19.24
CA CYS A 2 12.93 33.34 18.96
C CYS A 2 12.08 32.18 19.56
N GLY A 3 12.69 31.27 20.34
CA GLY A 3 11.98 30.20 21.05
C GLY A 3 11.29 29.14 20.17
N LYS A 4 11.55 29.14 18.85
CA LYS A 4 10.94 28.20 17.89
C LYS A 4 11.81 26.96 17.72
N PHE A 5 11.16 25.80 17.69
CA PHE A 5 11.79 24.52 17.39
C PHE A 5 12.00 24.38 15.88
N LEU A 6 13.20 23.92 15.49
CA LEU A 6 13.53 23.52 14.13
C LEU A 6 13.64 22.00 14.08
N TYR A 7 12.92 21.37 13.16
CA TYR A 7 13.10 19.96 12.84
C TYR A 7 14.03 19.86 11.63
N ALA A 8 15.15 19.15 11.80
CA ALA A 8 16.11 18.91 10.73
C ALA A 8 16.57 17.44 10.79
N PRO A 9 16.84 16.80 9.64
CA PRO A 9 17.54 15.53 9.60
C PRO A 9 18.87 15.54 10.37
N GLU A 10 19.31 14.35 10.81
CA GLU A 10 20.55 14.21 11.54
C GLU A 10 21.73 14.78 10.72
N ASN A 11 22.54 15.63 11.36
CA ASN A 11 23.68 16.34 10.75
C ASN A 11 23.35 17.39 9.67
N THR A 12 22.08 17.73 9.41
CA THR A 12 21.73 18.76 8.41
C THR A 12 21.33 20.12 9.00
N ALA A 13 21.29 20.24 10.33
CA ALA A 13 20.95 21.50 11.00
C ALA A 13 22.01 22.59 10.77
N HIS A 14 23.26 22.21 10.52
CA HIS A 14 24.36 23.15 10.33
C HIS A 14 24.16 24.03 9.08
N GLY A 15 24.31 25.35 9.24
CA GLY A 15 24.17 26.31 8.15
C GLY A 15 22.72 26.59 7.75
N THR A 16 21.74 26.00 8.42
CA THR A 16 20.32 26.29 8.19
C THR A 16 19.97 27.65 8.81
N THR A 17 19.19 28.47 8.10
CA THR A 17 18.68 29.74 8.63
C THR A 17 17.41 29.51 9.42
N CYS A 18 17.25 30.22 10.54
CA CYS A 18 16.02 30.21 11.31
C CYS A 18 14.82 30.57 10.42
N PRO A 19 13.73 29.77 10.43
CA PRO A 19 12.55 30.03 9.60
C PRO A 19 11.80 31.31 10.01
N ASP A 20 12.12 31.87 11.19
CA ASP A 20 11.68 33.21 11.56
C ASP A 20 12.54 34.27 10.88
N TYR A 21 11.98 34.90 9.85
CA TYR A 21 12.60 35.96 9.06
C TYR A 21 13.05 37.18 9.89
N ARG A 22 12.51 37.36 11.10
CA ARG A 22 12.93 38.41 12.04
C ARG A 22 14.14 37.99 12.89
N CYS A 23 14.36 36.69 13.08
CA CYS A 23 15.46 36.16 13.90
C CYS A 23 16.78 36.10 13.12
N ARG A 24 16.73 35.75 11.82
CA ARG A 24 17.89 35.66 10.89
C ARG A 24 19.11 34.88 11.38
N SER A 25 19.00 34.14 12.47
CA SER A 25 20.10 33.37 13.05
C SER A 25 20.40 32.16 12.17
N ILE A 26 21.68 31.85 12.02
CA ILE A 26 22.16 30.65 11.33
C ILE A 26 22.59 29.66 12.41
N TYR A 27 22.15 28.41 12.30
CA TYR A 27 22.54 27.36 13.24
C TYR A 27 23.99 26.93 12.94
N ASP A 28 24.95 27.43 13.73
CA ASP A 28 26.36 27.08 13.62
C ASP A 28 26.78 25.97 14.59
N ARG A 29 27.93 25.33 14.32
CA ARG A 29 28.50 24.27 15.16
C ARG A 29 29.02 24.80 16.51
N ASN A 30 29.18 26.12 16.62
CA ASN A 30 29.87 26.81 17.71
C ASN A 30 28.92 27.51 18.70
N GLY A 31 27.61 27.37 18.54
CA GLY A 31 26.66 27.58 19.62
C GLY A 31 26.34 29.04 19.92
N MET A 32 25.81 29.77 18.93
CA MET A 32 24.83 30.83 19.25
C MET A 32 23.42 30.26 19.53
N GLY A 33 23.39 29.11 20.18
CA GLY A 33 22.22 28.36 20.64
C GLY A 33 22.65 27.66 21.92
N VAL A 34 21.85 27.75 22.98
CA VAL A 34 21.98 26.86 24.14
C VAL A 34 22.19 25.43 23.61
N ARG A 35 23.10 24.64 24.20
CA ARG A 35 23.22 23.21 23.88
C ARG A 35 21.85 22.58 24.11
N VAL A 36 21.07 22.49 23.04
CA VAL A 36 19.84 21.73 23.00
C VAL A 36 20.27 20.30 22.75
N TYR A 37 19.95 19.41 23.68
CA TYR A 37 19.93 18.00 23.36
C TYR A 37 18.75 17.82 22.40
N PRO A 38 18.98 17.58 21.10
CA PRO A 38 17.86 17.33 20.21
C PRO A 38 17.13 16.10 20.74
N GLU A 39 15.82 16.23 20.96
CA GLU A 39 14.99 15.05 21.16
C GLU A 39 14.99 14.31 19.81
N CYS A 40 15.81 13.27 19.72
CA CYS A 40 15.83 12.40 18.57
C CYS A 40 14.46 11.72 18.49
N LEU A 41 13.64 12.15 17.53
CA LEU A 41 12.41 11.45 17.23
C LEU A 41 12.77 10.03 16.79
N GLU A 42 12.19 9.04 17.46
CA GLU A 42 12.31 7.65 17.03
C GLU A 42 11.92 7.55 15.55
N PRO A 43 12.82 7.05 14.68
CA PRO A 43 12.51 6.87 13.28
C PRO A 43 11.22 6.07 13.15
N LYS A 44 10.20 6.65 12.51
CA LYS A 44 8.96 5.92 12.20
C LYS A 44 9.34 4.64 11.48
N LYS A 45 8.91 3.48 12.01
CA LYS A 45 9.17 2.16 11.42
C LYS A 45 8.92 2.22 9.92
N LEU A 46 10.01 2.17 9.15
CA LEU A 46 9.95 2.17 7.70
C LEU A 46 9.18 0.93 7.25
N ILE A 47 8.31 1.13 6.28
CA ILE A 47 7.55 0.06 5.66
C ILE A 47 8.53 -1.01 5.15
N LYS A 48 8.39 -2.27 5.62
CA LYS A 48 9.24 -3.37 5.12
C LYS A 48 9.12 -3.44 3.60
N LYS A 49 10.26 -3.37 2.90
CA LYS A 49 10.34 -3.33 1.43
C LYS A 49 9.41 -4.33 0.75
N LYS A 50 9.34 -5.56 1.27
CA LYS A 50 8.50 -6.64 0.71
C LYS A 50 7.02 -6.27 0.55
N PHE A 51 6.39 -5.54 1.48
CA PHE A 51 5.01 -5.12 1.27
C PHE A 51 4.85 -3.68 0.73
N ALA A 52 5.88 -2.83 0.79
CA ALA A 52 5.90 -1.62 -0.06
C ALA A 52 5.84 -2.02 -1.54
N ASN A 53 6.59 -3.06 -1.90
CA ASN A 53 6.57 -3.63 -3.24
C ASN A 53 5.18 -4.14 -3.63
N ILE A 54 4.47 -4.85 -2.75
CA ILE A 54 3.09 -5.31 -3.02
C ILE A 54 2.17 -4.13 -3.38
N CYS A 55 2.18 -3.07 -2.57
CA CYS A 55 1.39 -1.86 -2.83
C CYS A 55 1.78 -1.20 -4.16
N ALA A 56 3.09 -1.02 -4.39
CA ALA A 56 3.61 -0.42 -5.60
C ALA A 56 3.29 -1.24 -6.85
N THR A 57 3.41 -2.58 -6.79
CA THR A 57 3.05 -3.48 -7.89
C THR A 57 1.56 -3.36 -8.22
N ALA A 58 0.67 -3.44 -7.22
CA ALA A 58 -0.76 -3.28 -7.45
C ALA A 58 -1.08 -1.91 -8.08
N ARG A 59 -0.46 -0.84 -7.58
CA ARG A 59 -0.60 0.51 -8.13
C ARG A 59 -0.11 0.59 -9.58
N ASN A 60 1.07 0.07 -9.87
CA ASN A 60 1.64 0.07 -11.22
C ASN A 60 0.75 -0.70 -12.19
N GLU A 61 0.25 -1.88 -11.80
CA GLU A 61 -0.70 -2.65 -12.61
C GLU A 61 -2.00 -1.88 -12.87
N ARG A 62 -2.53 -1.13 -11.91
CA ARG A 62 -3.74 -0.31 -12.13
C ARG A 62 -3.54 0.74 -13.22
N PHE A 63 -2.38 1.37 -13.23
CA PHE A 63 -2.07 2.48 -14.14
C PHE A 63 -1.33 2.05 -15.40
N ASN A 64 -0.96 0.78 -15.53
CA ASN A 64 -0.33 0.26 -16.74
C ASN A 64 -1.40 0.09 -17.84
N ALA A 65 -1.45 1.05 -18.76
CA ALA A 65 -2.41 1.05 -19.86
C ALA A 65 -2.20 -0.13 -20.83
N SER A 66 -0.95 -0.50 -21.12
CA SER A 66 -0.63 -1.64 -22.01
C SER A 66 -1.20 -2.93 -21.46
N ARG A 67 -0.86 -3.25 -20.20
CA ARG A 67 -1.31 -4.48 -19.53
C ARG A 67 -2.82 -4.52 -19.35
N LYS A 68 -3.44 -3.37 -19.10
CA LYS A 68 -4.91 -3.27 -19.05
C LYS A 68 -5.51 -3.65 -20.41
N THR A 69 -5.02 -3.06 -21.50
CA THR A 69 -5.53 -3.35 -22.86
C THR A 69 -5.34 -4.82 -23.23
N GLU A 70 -4.14 -5.38 -23.02
CA GLU A 70 -3.84 -6.80 -23.27
C GLU A 70 -4.80 -7.73 -22.53
N PHE A 71 -5.05 -7.46 -21.24
CA PHE A 71 -6.01 -8.22 -20.44
C PHE A 71 -7.43 -8.11 -21.02
N GLU A 72 -7.89 -6.89 -21.31
CA GLU A 72 -9.23 -6.65 -21.82
C GLU A 72 -9.49 -7.33 -23.18
N GLU A 73 -8.49 -7.33 -24.06
CA GLU A 73 -8.53 -8.04 -25.34
C GLU A 73 -8.55 -9.55 -25.15
N ALA A 74 -7.75 -10.08 -24.22
CA ALA A 74 -7.72 -11.51 -23.92
C ALA A 74 -9.07 -11.99 -23.34
N VAL A 75 -9.66 -11.24 -22.41
CA VAL A 75 -11.00 -11.51 -21.88
C VAL A 75 -12.04 -11.56 -23.02
N ALA A 76 -12.01 -10.58 -23.93
CA ALA A 76 -12.97 -10.54 -25.05
C ALA A 76 -12.81 -11.72 -26.03
N LYS A 77 -11.60 -12.29 -26.15
CA LYS A 77 -11.34 -13.47 -27.00
C LYS A 77 -11.85 -14.78 -26.37
N ILE A 78 -11.85 -14.87 -25.05
CA ILE A 78 -12.17 -16.11 -24.32
C ILE A 78 -13.65 -16.20 -23.98
N PHE A 79 -14.26 -15.07 -23.64
CA PHE A 79 -15.63 -15.01 -23.16
C PHE A 79 -16.55 -14.45 -24.24
N PHE A 80 -17.55 -15.23 -24.63
CA PHE A 80 -18.55 -14.82 -25.63
C PHE A 80 -19.66 -13.93 -25.07
N SER A 81 -19.83 -13.93 -23.74
CA SER A 81 -20.85 -13.19 -23.03
C SER A 81 -20.33 -11.80 -22.64
N GLU A 82 -20.96 -10.76 -23.17
CA GLU A 82 -20.61 -9.36 -22.87
C GLU A 82 -20.65 -9.07 -21.36
N LYS A 83 -21.60 -9.70 -20.65
CA LYS A 83 -21.73 -9.60 -19.19
C LYS A 83 -20.51 -10.15 -18.47
N ASP A 84 -19.98 -11.30 -18.90
CA ASP A 84 -18.82 -11.93 -18.28
C ASP A 84 -17.53 -11.17 -18.59
N VAL A 85 -17.44 -10.62 -19.81
CA VAL A 85 -16.36 -9.70 -20.19
C VAL A 85 -16.34 -8.50 -19.25
N HIS A 86 -17.47 -7.79 -19.09
CA HIS A 86 -17.55 -6.63 -18.21
C HIS A 86 -17.23 -6.98 -16.75
N LYS A 87 -17.76 -8.10 -16.27
CA LYS A 87 -17.49 -8.59 -14.91
C LYS A 87 -16.00 -8.79 -14.66
N LEU A 88 -15.26 -9.40 -15.59
CA LEU A 88 -13.82 -9.62 -15.43
C LEU A 88 -13.00 -8.33 -15.52
N LYS A 89 -13.43 -7.38 -16.36
CA LYS A 89 -12.81 -6.04 -16.41
C LYS A 89 -12.93 -5.31 -15.08
N ASP A 90 -14.10 -5.37 -14.46
CA ASP A 90 -14.32 -4.75 -13.14
C ASP A 90 -13.64 -5.54 -12.03
N PHE A 91 -13.60 -6.87 -12.13
CA PHE A 91 -12.88 -7.72 -11.18
C PHE A 91 -11.39 -7.39 -11.11
N ARG A 92 -10.74 -7.14 -12.26
CA ARG A 92 -9.35 -6.64 -12.29
C ARG A 92 -9.17 -5.35 -11.48
N LYS A 93 -10.08 -4.38 -11.66
CA LYS A 93 -10.02 -3.12 -10.91
C LYS A 93 -10.21 -3.36 -9.42
N GLU A 94 -11.18 -4.20 -9.06
CA GLU A 94 -11.50 -4.55 -7.67
C GLU A 94 -10.30 -5.17 -6.96
N VAL A 95 -9.71 -6.23 -7.53
CA VAL A 95 -8.57 -6.93 -6.91
C VAL A 95 -7.39 -5.99 -6.69
N LEU A 96 -6.99 -5.26 -7.72
CA LEU A 96 -5.83 -4.36 -7.62
C LEU A 96 -6.09 -3.19 -6.66
N PHE A 97 -7.30 -2.63 -6.67
CA PHE A 97 -7.70 -1.60 -5.72
C PHE A 97 -7.69 -2.12 -4.28
N LEU A 98 -8.24 -3.32 -4.04
CA LEU A 98 -8.25 -3.94 -2.73
C LEU A 98 -6.84 -4.19 -2.22
N VAL A 99 -5.94 -4.74 -3.05
CA VAL A 99 -4.55 -5.00 -2.65
C VAL A 99 -3.83 -3.70 -2.27
N GLU A 100 -3.92 -2.64 -3.09
CA GLU A 100 -3.28 -1.35 -2.80
C GLU A 100 -3.79 -0.76 -1.48
N ASN A 101 -5.11 -0.68 -1.32
CA ASN A 101 -5.72 -0.05 -0.14
C ASN A 101 -5.54 -0.89 1.13
N CYS A 102 -5.69 -2.21 1.05
CA CYS A 102 -5.49 -3.11 2.19
C CYS A 102 -4.05 -3.06 2.68
N THR A 103 -3.08 -3.06 1.75
CA THR A 103 -1.66 -2.94 2.08
C THR A 103 -1.37 -1.59 2.73
N ALA A 104 -1.85 -0.49 2.15
CA ALA A 104 -1.69 0.85 2.71
C ALA A 104 -2.30 0.96 4.12
N TRP A 105 -3.50 0.42 4.32
CA TRP A 105 -4.17 0.44 5.63
C TRP A 105 -3.41 -0.37 6.69
N LEU A 106 -2.95 -1.59 6.35
CA LEU A 106 -2.12 -2.42 7.24
C LEU A 106 -0.84 -1.71 7.67
N TYR A 107 -0.33 -0.78 6.87
CA TYR A 107 0.85 0.00 7.21
C TYR A 107 0.57 1.25 8.05
N ILE A 108 -0.47 2.00 7.69
CA ILE A 108 -0.77 3.27 8.36
C ILE A 108 -1.34 3.01 9.75
N ARG A 109 -2.19 1.99 9.90
CA ARG A 109 -3.05 1.84 11.07
C ARG A 109 -2.60 0.76 12.04
N LEU A 110 -1.78 -0.20 11.62
CA LEU A 110 -1.56 -1.43 12.37
C LEU A 110 -0.06 -1.69 12.64
N PRO A 111 0.45 -1.29 13.82
CA PRO A 111 1.81 -1.66 14.25
C PRO A 111 1.93 -3.12 14.73
N GLU A 112 0.80 -3.80 14.94
CA GLU A 112 0.71 -5.20 15.40
C GLU A 112 1.03 -6.23 14.29
N ASP A 113 1.35 -7.46 14.71
CA ASP A 113 1.71 -8.55 13.80
C ASP A 113 0.47 -9.19 13.15
N HIS A 114 -0.11 -8.48 12.19
CA HIS A 114 -1.17 -9.02 11.33
C HIS A 114 -0.60 -9.86 10.18
N GLY A 115 0.32 -10.78 10.51
CA GLY A 115 0.98 -11.67 9.56
C GLY A 115 -0.02 -12.34 8.61
N ARG A 116 -1.14 -12.86 9.14
CA ARG A 116 -2.20 -13.49 8.33
C ARG A 116 -2.82 -12.55 7.29
N LEU A 117 -3.20 -11.32 7.66
CA LEU A 117 -3.79 -10.38 6.70
C LEU A 117 -2.78 -9.97 5.64
N LYS A 118 -1.53 -9.74 6.03
CA LYS A 118 -0.45 -9.43 5.10
C LYS A 118 -0.22 -10.57 4.10
N THR A 119 -0.23 -11.82 4.58
CA THR A 119 -0.12 -13.01 3.72
C THR A 119 -1.30 -13.12 2.75
N LEU A 120 -2.53 -12.92 3.22
CA LEU A 120 -3.71 -12.98 2.34
C LEU A 120 -3.67 -11.91 1.23
N VAL A 121 -3.27 -10.67 1.56
CA VAL A 121 -3.12 -9.60 0.56
C VAL A 121 -2.04 -9.96 -0.47
N MET A 122 -0.90 -10.48 0.00
CA MET A 122 0.21 -10.90 -0.86
C MET A 122 -0.22 -12.05 -1.79
N GLN A 123 -0.87 -13.08 -1.25
CA GLN A 123 -1.35 -14.23 -2.02
C GLN A 123 -2.39 -13.80 -3.06
N LEU A 124 -3.34 -12.92 -2.70
CA LEU A 124 -4.32 -12.40 -3.66
C LEU A 124 -3.65 -11.70 -4.84
N LEU A 125 -2.61 -10.87 -4.58
CA LEU A 125 -1.88 -10.22 -5.67
C LEU A 125 -1.16 -11.23 -6.54
N HIS A 126 -0.41 -12.17 -5.96
CA HIS A 126 0.34 -13.16 -6.74
C HIS A 126 -0.59 -14.02 -7.61
N ASN A 127 -1.66 -14.56 -7.01
CA ASN A 127 -2.64 -15.36 -7.74
C ASN A 127 -3.30 -14.56 -8.87
N PHE A 128 -3.58 -13.27 -8.65
CA PHE A 128 -4.14 -12.41 -9.68
C PHE A 128 -3.17 -12.12 -10.82
N LEU A 129 -1.88 -11.89 -10.51
CA LEU A 129 -0.85 -11.69 -11.53
C LEU A 129 -0.68 -12.96 -12.38
N GLU A 130 -0.63 -14.13 -11.75
CA GLU A 130 -0.59 -15.41 -12.47
C GLU A 130 -1.80 -15.60 -13.36
N PHE A 131 -3.00 -15.31 -12.86
CA PHE A 131 -4.22 -15.31 -13.66
C PHE A 131 -4.17 -14.35 -14.85
N GLN A 132 -3.59 -13.16 -14.66
CA GLN A 132 -3.43 -12.17 -15.72
C GLN A 132 -2.43 -12.64 -16.81
N GLU A 133 -1.47 -13.50 -16.48
CA GLU A 133 -0.61 -14.16 -17.48
C GLU A 133 -1.33 -15.35 -18.13
N GLU A 134 -2.02 -16.17 -17.33
CA GLU A 134 -2.76 -17.35 -17.80
C GLU A 134 -3.86 -16.98 -18.80
N ILE A 135 -4.51 -15.83 -18.65
CA ILE A 135 -5.56 -15.39 -19.58
C ILE A 135 -5.00 -15.07 -20.97
N LEU A 136 -3.73 -14.72 -21.09
CA LEU A 136 -3.11 -14.52 -22.40
C LEU A 136 -2.95 -15.86 -23.14
N HIS A 137 -2.79 -16.96 -22.39
CA HIS A 137 -2.61 -18.32 -22.89
C HIS A 137 -3.42 -19.34 -22.07
N PRO A 138 -4.76 -19.37 -22.24
CA PRO A 138 -5.65 -20.12 -21.36
C PRO A 138 -5.38 -21.61 -21.40
N ARG A 139 -5.24 -22.22 -20.23
CA ARG A 139 -5.12 -23.66 -20.07
C ARG A 139 -6.47 -24.28 -19.72
N ALA A 140 -6.58 -25.60 -19.86
CA ALA A 140 -7.72 -26.34 -19.33
C ALA A 140 -7.91 -26.02 -17.83
N GLY A 141 -9.14 -25.71 -17.41
CA GLY A 141 -9.44 -25.31 -16.04
C GLY A 141 -9.43 -23.80 -15.77
N PHE A 142 -9.22 -22.94 -16.76
CA PHE A 142 -9.23 -21.48 -16.55
C PHE A 142 -10.52 -20.94 -15.88
N ALA A 143 -11.68 -21.57 -16.15
CA ALA A 143 -12.94 -21.18 -15.52
C ALA A 143 -12.92 -21.30 -13.99
N THR A 144 -12.28 -22.33 -13.43
CA THR A 144 -12.20 -22.50 -11.96
C THR A 144 -11.30 -21.46 -11.31
N ARG A 145 -10.30 -20.93 -12.04
CA ARG A 145 -9.40 -19.87 -11.54
C ARG A 145 -10.15 -18.58 -11.22
N VAL A 146 -11.17 -18.25 -12.00
CA VAL A 146 -12.03 -17.08 -11.74
C VAL A 146 -12.77 -17.24 -10.40
N GLU A 147 -13.32 -18.42 -10.15
CA GLU A 147 -14.04 -18.73 -8.92
C GLU A 147 -13.11 -18.76 -7.70
N GLU A 148 -11.93 -19.36 -7.83
CA GLU A 148 -10.88 -19.38 -6.80
C GLU A 148 -10.44 -17.97 -6.40
N LEU A 149 -10.21 -17.09 -7.38
CA LEU A 149 -9.85 -15.70 -7.11
C LEU A 149 -10.98 -14.95 -6.42
N GLN A 150 -12.23 -15.16 -6.84
CA GLN A 150 -13.38 -14.54 -6.19
C GLN A 150 -13.52 -15.00 -4.73
N ALA A 151 -13.27 -16.29 -4.45
CA ALA A 151 -13.24 -16.82 -3.09
C ALA A 151 -12.13 -16.16 -2.25
N ALA A 152 -10.94 -15.97 -2.81
CA ALA A 152 -9.83 -15.30 -2.14
C ALA A 152 -10.15 -13.83 -1.80
N VAL A 153 -10.79 -13.09 -2.72
CA VAL A 153 -11.29 -11.72 -2.47
C VAL A 153 -12.27 -11.71 -1.30
N ASN A 154 -13.23 -12.63 -1.29
CA ASN A 154 -14.24 -12.73 -0.25
C ASN A 154 -13.62 -13.07 1.12
N GLU A 155 -12.64 -13.98 1.17
CA GLU A 155 -11.91 -14.30 2.39
C GLU A 155 -11.13 -13.09 2.93
N LEU A 156 -10.48 -12.34 2.03
CA LEU A 156 -9.75 -11.13 2.39
C LEU A 156 -10.70 -10.11 3.03
N LEU A 157 -11.81 -9.79 2.36
CA LEU A 157 -12.83 -8.86 2.85
C LEU A 157 -13.39 -9.31 4.20
N ALA A 158 -13.72 -10.59 4.36
CA ALA A 158 -14.22 -11.13 5.62
C ALA A 158 -13.18 -11.00 6.75
N SER A 159 -11.90 -11.20 6.44
CA SER A 159 -10.81 -11.08 7.41
C SER A 159 -10.57 -9.62 7.83
N PHE A 160 -10.62 -8.67 6.89
CA PHE A 160 -10.53 -7.24 7.20
C PHE A 160 -11.74 -6.74 8.00
N ARG A 161 -12.97 -7.17 7.66
CA ARG A 161 -14.17 -6.85 8.44
C ARG A 161 -14.11 -7.38 9.87
N ARG A 162 -13.59 -8.61 10.07
CA ARG A 162 -13.35 -9.17 11.40
C ARG A 162 -12.31 -8.34 12.18
N CYS A 163 -11.23 -7.94 11.54
CA CYS A 163 -10.19 -7.10 12.16
C CYS A 163 -10.75 -5.74 12.60
N LYS A 164 -11.50 -5.07 11.72
CA LYS A 164 -12.13 -3.77 12.03
C LYS A 164 -13.10 -3.86 13.21
N ARG A 165 -13.90 -4.93 13.29
CA ARG A 165 -14.81 -5.15 14.42
C ARG A 165 -14.08 -5.32 15.76
N LYS A 166 -13.00 -6.12 15.78
CA LYS A 166 -12.17 -6.29 16.99
C LYS A 166 -11.58 -4.97 17.48
N GLN A 167 -11.15 -4.11 16.57
CA GLN A 167 -10.63 -2.79 16.93
C GLN A 167 -11.70 -1.88 17.53
N LEU A 168 -12.94 -1.90 17.04
CA LEU A 168 -14.02 -1.13 17.65
C LEU A 168 -14.34 -1.62 19.06
N SER A 169 -14.37 -2.94 19.29
CA SER A 169 -14.65 -3.48 20.63
C SER A 169 -13.55 -3.16 21.65
N SER A 170 -12.29 -3.06 21.22
CA SER A 170 -11.15 -2.71 22.09
C SER A 170 -10.97 -1.20 22.33
N SER A 171 -11.81 -0.35 21.73
CA SER A 171 -11.78 1.11 21.95
C SER A 171 -12.94 1.61 22.81
N VAL A 172 -13.76 0.70 23.34
CA VAL A 172 -14.93 0.99 24.20
C VAL A 172 -14.67 0.56 25.67
N GLU A 173 -13.49 -0.01 25.95
CA GLU A 173 -12.95 -0.23 27.31
C GLU A 173 -11.86 0.80 27.62
#